data_AF-A0A520MAU8-F1
#
_entry.id   AF-A0A520MAU8-F1
#
_cell.length_a   1.000
_cell.length_b   1.000
_cell.length_c   1.000
_cell.angle_alpha   90.00
_cell.angle_beta   90.00
_cell.angle_gamma   90.00
#
_symmetry.space_group_name_H-M   'P 1'
#
loop_
_entity.id
_entity.type
_entity.pdbx_description
1 polymer ?
#
loop_
_entity_poly.entity_id
_entity_poly.type
_entity_poly.pdbx_seq_one_letter_code
_entity_poly.pdbx_strand_id
1 'polypeptide(L)' 'MSQNNKSFTLKELSKIIDASIAGDENIIISNIATIQDANKESLSFLSNKKYLK' A
#
# COMPACT_ATOMS: atom_id res chain seq x y z
N MET A 1 15.65 17.19 10.94
CA MET A 1 15.84 15.97 10.12
C MET A 1 14.69 15.91 9.14
N SER A 2 14.90 16.24 7.85
CA SER A 2 13.84 16.08 6.85
C SER A 2 13.64 14.60 6.57
N GLN A 3 12.58 14.00 7.10
CA GLN A 3 12.08 12.73 6.60
C GLN A 3 11.56 12.98 5.18
N ASN A 4 12.31 12.50 4.19
CA ASN A 4 11.80 12.40 2.82
C ASN A 4 10.61 11.44 2.83
N ASN A 5 9.40 11.98 2.94
CA ASN A 5 8.16 11.24 2.76
C ASN A 5 8.07 10.83 1.29
N LYS A 6 8.65 9.67 0.96
CA LYS A 6 8.50 9.06 -0.35
C LYS A 6 7.09 8.50 -0.45
N SER A 7 6.27 9.15 -1.26
CA SER A 7 5.00 8.62 -1.69
C SER A 7 5.15 7.94 -3.05
N PHE A 8 4.36 6.89 -3.27
CA PHE A 8 4.31 6.16 -4.52
C PHE A 8 2.85 5.96 -4.92
N THR A 9 2.59 5.94 -6.21
CA THR A 9 1.29 5.52 -6.72
C THR A 9 1.16 4.00 -6.67
N LEU A 10 -0.07 3.51 -6.58
CA LEU A 10 -0.35 2.06 -6.65
C LEU A 10 0.22 1.46 -7.95
N LYS A 11 0.21 2.23 -9.05
CA LYS A 11 0.81 1.87 -10.34
C LYS A 11 2.32 1.65 -10.29
N GLU A 12 3.05 2.49 -9.58
CA GLU A 12 4.49 2.35 -9.44
C GLU A 12 4.83 1.13 -8.59
N LEU A 13 4.10 0.95 -7.48
CA LEU A 13 4.27 -0.20 -6.61
C LEU A 13 4.00 -1.50 -7.35
N SER A 14 2.92 -1.59 -8.12
CA SER A 14 2.58 -2.80 -8.87
C SER A 14 3.66 -3.20 -9.87
N LYS A 15 4.30 -2.24 -10.54
CA LYS A 15 5.42 -2.49 -11.46
C LYS A 15 6.68 -3.00 -10.76
N ILE A 16 6.93 -2.55 -9.52
CA ILE A 16 8.11 -2.96 -8.74
C ILE A 16 7.98 -4.42 -8.30
N ILE A 17 6.79 -4.85 -7.91
CA ILE A 17 6.55 -6.21 -7.40
C ILE A 17 5.93 -7.16 -8.43
N ASP A 18 5.82 -6.71 -9.68
CA ASP A 18 5.15 -7.43 -10.78
C ASP A 18 3.76 -7.94 -10.38
N ALA A 19 2.96 -7.05 -9.77
CA ALA A 19 1.59 -7.34 -9.33
C ALA A 19 0.55 -6.74 -10.27
N SER A 20 -0.63 -7.37 -10.25
CA SER A 20 -1.82 -6.85 -10.92
C SER A 20 -2.56 -5.85 -10.02
N ILE A 21 -3.02 -4.74 -10.59
CA ILE A 21 -3.81 -3.74 -9.88
C ILE A 21 -5.29 -4.09 -10.02
N ALA A 22 -6.02 -4.07 -8.91
CA ALA A 22 -7.48 -4.09 -8.88
C ALA A 22 -7.97 -2.82 -8.17
N GLY A 23 -8.66 -1.93 -8.90
CA GLY A 23 -9.11 -0.62 -8.40
C GLY A 23 -8.40 0.56 -9.07
N ASP A 24 -8.27 1.67 -8.36
CA ASP A 24 -7.67 2.91 -8.88
C ASP A 24 -6.14 2.90 -8.75
N GLU A 25 -5.46 2.92 -9.91
CA GLU A 25 -4.00 2.92 -10.02
C GLU A 25 -3.33 4.23 -9.57
N ASN A 26 -4.11 5.32 -9.48
CA ASN A 26 -3.61 6.66 -9.15
C ASN A 26 -3.60 6.96 -7.65
N ILE A 27 -4.02 6.00 -6.82
CA ILE A 27 -3.98 6.14 -5.36
C ILE A 27 -2.54 6.36 -4.91
N ILE A 28 -2.35 7.38 -4.08
CA ILE A 28 -1.06 7.71 -3.48
C ILE A 28 -0.92 6.98 -2.15
N ILE A 29 0.18 6.26 -2.01
CA ILE A 29 0.57 5.56 -0.80
C ILE A 29 1.76 6.29 -0.19
N SER A 30 1.60 6.76 1.03
CA SER A 30 2.62 7.53 1.76
C SER A 30 3.27 6.72 2.89
N ASN A 31 2.67 5.61 3.32
CA ASN A 31 3.26 4.70 4.29
C ASN A 31 2.81 3.23 4.14
N ILE A 32 3.39 2.35 4.96
CA ILE A 32 2.99 0.95 5.11
C ILE A 32 2.52 0.78 6.56
N ALA A 33 1.38 0.12 6.76
CA ALA A 33 0.80 -0.10 8.09
C ALA A 33 0.18 -1.49 8.22
N THR A 34 -0.09 -1.91 9.46
CA THR A 34 -0.85 -3.14 9.73
C THR A 34 -2.32 -2.95 9.31
N ILE A 35 -3.06 -4.04 9.13
CA ILE A 35 -4.51 -3.98 8.82
C ILE A 35 -5.28 -3.19 9.90
N GLN A 36 -4.78 -3.15 11.14
CA GLN A 36 -5.43 -2.49 12.27
C GLN A 36 -5.16 -0.98 12.31
N ASP A 37 -3.95 -0.55 11.91
CA ASP A 37 -3.49 0.84 12.02
C ASP A 37 -3.52 1.60 10.68
N ALA A 38 -3.90 0.93 9.59
CA ALA A 38 -3.92 1.50 8.26
C ALA A 38 -4.95 2.62 8.09
N ASN A 39 -4.57 3.62 7.30
CA ASN A 39 -5.44 4.72 6.88
C ASN A 39 -5.52 4.79 5.34
N LYS A 40 -6.12 5.85 4.81
CA LYS A 40 -6.37 6.02 3.36
C LYS A 40 -5.11 6.08 2.50
N GLU A 41 -3.97 6.44 3.07
CA GLU A 41 -2.68 6.53 2.37
C GLU A 41 -1.74 5.38 2.74
N SER A 42 -2.25 4.37 3.46
CA SER A 42 -1.48 3.23 3.92
C SER A 42 -1.63 2.02 3.02
N LEU A 43 -0.50 1.36 2.73
CA LEU A 43 -0.50 0.02 2.18
C LEU A 43 -0.47 -1.02 3.31
N SER A 44 -1.35 -2.01 3.23
CA SER A 44 -1.36 -3.20 4.09
C SER A 44 -1.40 -4.46 3.25
N PHE A 45 -0.86 -5.55 3.81
CA PHE A 45 -0.83 -6.85 3.15
C PHE A 45 -1.59 -7.89 3.98
N LEU A 46 -2.37 -8.72 3.29
CA LEU A 46 -3.12 -9.82 3.87
C LEU A 46 -2.48 -11.15 3.45
N SER A 47 -1.47 -11.59 4.20
CA SER A 47 -0.81 -12.89 3.96
C SER A 47 -1.42 -14.03 4.78
N ASN A 48 -1.92 -13.73 5.98
CA ASN A 48 -2.49 -14.72 6.87
C ASN A 48 -4.00 -14.82 6.69
N LYS A 49 -4.46 -16.01 6.26
CA LYS A 49 -5.89 -16.32 6.03
C LYS A 49 -6.77 -16.10 7.26
N LYS A 50 -6.23 -16.08 8.48
CA LYS A 50 -6.98 -15.79 9.72
C LYS A 50 -7.67 -14.42 9.70
N TYR A 51 -7.18 -13.48 8.90
CA TYR A 51 -7.74 -12.13 8.78
C TYR A 51 -8.71 -11.96 7.60
N LEU A 52 -9.11 -13.05 6.90
CA LEU A 52 -10.10 -13.05 5.80
C LEU A 52 -11.57 -13.03 6.27
N LYS A 53 -11.84 -12.59 7.50
CA LYS A 53 -13.14 -12.78 8.17
C LYS A 53 -14.37 -12.44 7.31
#